data_AF-A0A1Y1WPD3-F1
#
_entry.id   AF-A0A1Y1WPD3-F1
#
_cell.length_a   1.000
_cell.length_b   1.000
_cell.length_c   1.000
_cell.angle_alpha   90.00
_cell.angle_beta   90.00
_cell.angle_gamma   90.00
#
_symmetry.space_group_name_H-M   'P 1'
#
loop_
_entity.id
_entity.type
_entity.pdbx_description
1 polymer ?
#
loop_
_entity_poly.entity_id
_entity_poly.type
_entity_poly.pdbx_seq_one_letter_code
_entity_poly.pdbx_strand_id
1 'polypeptide(L)'
;GSDEWHKQRKESHKEVERRRREVINQGIDRLAELVPSAEKNKGRILAQAVDYIHRLKATEAKNIEKWTIEKLLADQAISELTSQNEQLK
;
A
#
# COMPACT_ATOMS: atom_id res chain seq x y z
N GLY A 1 42.01 -26.29 -9.48
CA GLY A 1 40.97 -26.82 -8.57
C GLY A 1 40.43 -28.09 -9.21
N SER A 2 40.05 -29.09 -8.41
CA SER A 2 39.44 -30.33 -8.94
C SER A 2 38.18 -30.01 -9.75
N ASP A 3 37.85 -30.84 -10.74
CA ASP A 3 36.60 -30.72 -11.52
C ASP A 3 35.36 -30.72 -10.62
N GLU A 4 35.41 -31.44 -9.49
CA GLU A 4 34.37 -31.44 -8.47
C GLU A 4 34.18 -30.06 -7.82
N TRP A 5 35.27 -29.34 -7.56
CA TRP A 5 35.23 -27.99 -6.99
C TRP A 5 34.60 -26.98 -7.96
N HIS A 6 34.91 -27.10 -9.27
CA HIS A 6 34.30 -26.27 -10.30
C HIS A 6 32.80 -26.57 -10.47
N LYS A 7 32.39 -27.84 -10.37
CA LYS A 7 30.98 -28.26 -10.42
C LYS A 7 30.19 -27.74 -9.21
N GLN A 8 30.72 -27.92 -8.00
CA GLN A 8 30.08 -27.50 -6.76
C GLN A 8 29.86 -25.97 -6.72
N ARG A 9 30.85 -25.19 -7.18
CA ARG A 9 30.70 -23.73 -7.31
C ARG A 9 29.60 -23.33 -8.29
N LYS A 10 29.51 -24.01 -9.43
CA LYS A 10 28.49 -23.73 -10.45
C LYS A 10 27.08 -24.04 -9.92
N GLU A 11 26.93 -25.14 -9.19
CA GLU A 11 25.66 -25.52 -8.56
C GLU A 11 25.26 -24.54 -7.46
N SER A 12 26.20 -24.17 -6.59
CA SER A 12 25.99 -23.14 -5.56
C SER A 12 25.55 -21.81 -6.16
N HIS A 13 26.21 -21.34 -7.22
CA HIS A 13 25.82 -20.10 -7.90
C HIS A 13 24.40 -20.19 -8.52
N LYS A 14 24.02 -21.34 -9.08
CA LYS A 14 22.65 -21.56 -9.60
C LYS A 14 21.61 -21.51 -8.48
N GLU A 15 21.93 -22.10 -7.33
CA GLU A 15 21.03 -22.11 -6.19
C GLU A 15 20.81 -20.71 -5.61
N VAL A 16 21.88 -19.93 -5.47
CA VAL A 16 21.82 -18.53 -5.03
C VAL A 16 20.93 -17.71 -5.97
N GLU A 17 21.13 -17.86 -7.28
CA GLU A 17 20.31 -17.17 -8.29
C GLU A 17 18.83 -17.59 -8.22
N ARG A 18 18.55 -18.89 -8.06
CA ARG A 18 17.19 -19.41 -7.91
C ARG A 18 16.51 -18.79 -6.69
N ARG A 19 17.19 -18.80 -5.54
CA ARG A 19 16.65 -18.25 -4.29
C ARG A 19 16.41 -16.74 -4.40
N ARG A 20 17.28 -15.98 -5.08
CA ARG A 20 17.04 -14.55 -5.36
C ARG A 20 15.75 -14.36 -6.16
N ARG A 21 15.55 -15.14 -7.22
CA ARG A 21 14.34 -15.06 -8.07
C ARG A 21 13.08 -15.43 -7.31
N GLU A 22 13.13 -16.43 -6.43
CA GLU A 22 12.00 -16.82 -5.60
C GLU A 22 11.59 -15.72 -4.63
N VAL A 23 12.55 -15.10 -3.95
CA VAL A 23 12.26 -13.96 -3.04
C VAL A 23 11.62 -12.80 -3.79
N ILE A 24 12.13 -12.47 -4.99
CA ILE A 24 11.56 -11.40 -5.83
C ILE A 24 10.12 -11.76 -6.25
N ASN A 25 9.88 -12.99 -6.70
CA ASN A 25 8.55 -13.41 -7.13
C ASN A 25 7.55 -13.39 -5.98
N GLN A 26 7.93 -13.90 -4.80
CA GLN A 26 7.09 -13.84 -3.60
C GLN A 26 6.75 -12.38 -3.22
N GLY A 27 7.70 -11.45 -3.37
CA GLY A 27 7.44 -10.03 -3.16
C GLY A 27 6.40 -9.47 -4.14
N ILE A 28 6.50 -9.82 -5.41
CA ILE A 28 5.54 -9.39 -6.45
C ILE A 28 4.16 -10.01 -6.23
N ASP A 29 4.09 -11.29 -5.84
CA ASP A 29 2.83 -11.98 -5.59
C ASP A 29 2.10 -11.36 -4.38
N ARG A 30 2.82 -11.00 -3.31
CA ARG A 30 2.26 -10.25 -2.18
C ARG A 30 1.73 -8.87 -2.58
N LEU A 31 2.41 -8.17 -3.50
CA LEU A 31 1.90 -6.90 -4.03
C LEU A 31 0.60 -7.11 -4.81
N ALA A 32 0.50 -8.20 -5.57
CA ALA A 32 -0.72 -8.52 -6.33
C ALA A 32 -1.93 -8.75 -5.42
N GLU A 33 -1.76 -9.35 -4.23
CA GLU A 33 -2.85 -9.55 -3.26
C GLU A 33 -3.43 -8.23 -2.71
N LEU A 34 -2.61 -7.19 -2.63
CA LEU A 34 -3.02 -5.88 -2.08
C LEU A 34 -3.61 -4.94 -3.13
N VAL A 35 -3.28 -5.17 -4.41
CA VAL A 35 -3.70 -4.29 -5.51
C VAL A 35 -5.06 -4.74 -6.06
N PRO A 36 -6.05 -3.85 -6.17
CA PRO A 36 -7.34 -4.20 -6.74
C PRO A 36 -7.21 -4.68 -8.18
N SER A 37 -7.86 -5.80 -8.52
CA SER A 37 -7.84 -6.38 -9.87
C SER A 37 -6.43 -6.67 -10.40
N ALA A 38 -5.54 -7.16 -9.54
CA ALA A 38 -4.19 -7.52 -9.95
C ALA A 38 -4.21 -8.62 -11.03
N GLU A 39 -3.53 -8.34 -12.14
CA GLU A 39 -3.36 -9.29 -13.23
C GLU A 39 -2.14 -10.20 -13.00
N LYS A 40 -2.00 -11.28 -13.76
CA LYS A 40 -0.85 -12.19 -13.67
C LYS A 40 0.48 -11.58 -14.17
N ASN A 41 0.45 -10.40 -14.80
CA ASN A 41 1.64 -9.79 -15.39
C ASN A 41 2.43 -8.99 -14.33
N LYS A 42 3.65 -9.44 -14.04
CA LYS A 42 4.55 -8.83 -13.03
C LYS A 42 4.81 -7.34 -13.26
N GLY A 43 5.07 -6.93 -14.50
CA GLY A 43 5.33 -5.52 -14.81
C GLY A 43 4.11 -4.64 -14.55
N ARG A 44 2.91 -5.16 -14.87
CA ARG A 44 1.66 -4.47 -14.63
C ARG A 44 1.28 -4.42 -13.15
N ILE A 45 1.51 -5.50 -12.39
CA ILE A 45 1.35 -5.50 -10.92
C ILE A 45 2.18 -4.38 -10.30
N LEU A 46 3.46 -4.23 -10.70
CA LEU A 46 4.33 -3.18 -10.17
C LEU A 46 3.81 -1.78 -10.49
N ALA A 47 3.41 -1.53 -11.74
CA ALA A 47 2.84 -0.24 -12.14
C ALA A 47 1.54 0.08 -11.39
N GLN A 48 0.61 -0.88 -11.32
CA GLN A 48 -0.65 -0.72 -10.60
C GLN A 48 -0.46 -0.54 -9.09
N ALA A 49 0.54 -1.19 -8.49
CA ALA A 49 0.88 -1.00 -7.08
C ALA A 49 1.30 0.45 -6.81
N VAL A 50 2.13 1.03 -7.68
CA VAL A 50 2.54 2.44 -7.57
C VAL A 50 1.34 3.38 -7.69
N ASP A 51 0.51 3.19 -8.71
CA ASP A 51 -0.70 3.99 -8.92
C ASP A 51 -1.67 3.87 -7.74
N TYR A 52 -1.81 2.66 -7.19
CA TYR A 52 -2.69 2.40 -6.06
C TYR A 52 -2.19 3.09 -4.79
N ILE A 53 -0.89 3.07 -4.50
CA ILE A 53 -0.29 3.81 -3.38
C ILE A 53 -0.56 5.31 -3.51
N HIS A 54 -0.39 5.88 -4.71
CA HIS A 54 -0.71 7.30 -4.94
C HIS A 54 -2.19 7.60 -4.69
N ARG A 55 -3.10 6.74 -5.17
CA ARG A 55 -4.53 6.87 -4.93
C ARG A 55 -4.88 6.77 -3.44
N LEU A 56 -4.28 5.83 -2.71
CA LEU A 56 -4.50 5.67 -1.27
C LEU A 56 -4.09 6.95 -0.53
N LYS A 57 -2.92 7.51 -0.82
CA LYS A 57 -2.46 8.77 -0.22
C LYS A 57 -3.39 9.94 -0.53
N ALA A 58 -3.83 10.07 -1.79
CA ALA A 58 -4.77 11.12 -2.18
C ALA A 58 -6.14 10.95 -1.49
N THR A 59 -6.59 9.70 -1.34
CA THR A 59 -7.86 9.38 -0.67
C THR A 59 -7.78 9.65 0.83
N GLU A 60 -6.66 9.31 1.47
CA GLU A 60 -6.39 9.62 2.87
C GLU A 60 -6.43 11.12 3.13
N ALA A 61 -5.73 11.93 2.31
CA ALA A 61 -5.75 13.38 2.42
C ALA A 61 -7.17 13.95 2.28
N LYS A 62 -7.92 13.50 1.27
CA LYS A 62 -9.32 13.90 1.06
C LYS A 62 -10.23 13.51 2.22
N ASN A 63 -10.02 12.33 2.79
CA ASN A 63 -10.79 11.88 3.95
C ASN A 63 -10.51 12.75 5.16
N ILE A 64 -9.24 13.07 5.44
CA ILE A 64 -8.86 13.98 6.53
C ILE A 64 -9.56 15.34 6.35
N GLU A 65 -9.46 15.94 5.17
CA GLU A 65 -10.12 17.23 4.87
C GLU A 65 -11.62 17.16 5.09
N LYS A 66 -12.28 16.12 4.57
CA LYS A 66 -13.71 15.90 4.75
C LYS A 66 -14.09 15.80 6.24
N TRP A 67 -13.38 14.98 7.00
CA TRP A 67 -13.63 14.80 8.44
C TRP A 67 -13.39 16.10 9.22
N THR A 68 -12.37 16.88 8.85
CA THR A 68 -12.10 18.19 9.45
C THR A 68 -13.27 19.15 9.21
N ILE A 69 -13.79 19.23 7.98
CA ILE A 69 -14.93 20.09 7.65
C ILE A 69 -16.19 19.64 8.40
N GLU A 70 -16.51 18.34 8.37
CA GLU A 70 -17.68 17.79 9.04
C GLU A 70 -17.65 18.06 10.56
N LYS A 71 -16.47 17.92 11.18
CA LYS A 71 -16.28 18.25 12.59
C LYS A 71 -16.52 19.74 12.86
N LEU A 72 -15.91 20.64 12.07
CA LEU A 72 -16.08 22.09 12.25
C LEU A 72 -17.55 22.52 12.11
N LEU A 73 -18.28 21.95 11.13
CA LEU A 73 -19.70 22.21 10.95
C LEU A 73 -20.54 21.70 12.13
N ALA A 74 -20.22 20.50 12.63
CA ALA A 74 -20.89 19.96 13.81
C ALA A 74 -20.64 20.81 15.06
N ASP A 75 -19.40 21.22 15.30
CA ASP A 75 -19.01 22.07 16.43
C ASP A 75 -19.72 23.44 16.35
N GLN A 76 -19.82 24.03 15.16
CA GLN A 76 -20.57 25.26 14.93
C GLN A 76 -22.07 25.10 15.23
N ALA A 77 -22.69 24.02 14.72
CA ALA A 77 -24.10 23.74 14.97
C ALA A 77 -24.39 23.49 16.46
N ILE A 78 -23.49 22.80 17.18
CA ILE A 78 -23.59 22.59 18.62
C ILE A 78 -23.51 23.93 19.37
N SER A 79 -22.58 24.82 18.98
CA SER A 79 -22.44 26.15 19.58
C SER A 79 -23.71 26.99 19.40
N GLU A 80 -24.27 27.02 18.20
CA GLU A 80 -25.51 27.74 17.89
C GLU A 80 -26.70 27.20 18.69
N LEU A 81 -26.88 25.87 18.73
CA LEU A 81 -27.94 25.23 19.51
C LEU A 81 -27.79 25.47 21.02
N THR A 82 -26.55 25.49 21.52
CA THR A 82 -26.27 25.77 22.93
C THR A 82 -26.65 27.21 23.27
N SER A 83 -26.26 28.18 22.43
CA SER A 83 -26.60 29.59 22.62
C SER A 83 -28.12 29.83 22.54
N GLN A 84 -28.83 29.19 21.61
CA GLN A 84 -30.29 29.27 21.53
C GLN A 84 -30.97 28.72 22.78
N ASN A 85 -30.49 27.59 23.31
CA ASN A 85 -31.02 27.02 24.54
C ASN A 85 -30.78 27.92 25.77
N GLU A 86 -29.64 28.62 25.83
CA GLU A 86 -29.37 29.59 26.90
C GLU A 86 -30.31 30.80 26.84
N GLN A 87 -30.69 31.25 25.64
CA GLN A 87 -31.63 32.36 25.46
C GLN A 87 -33.08 32.01 25.83
N LEU A 88 -33.42 30.72 25.83
CA LEU A 88 -34.76 30.21 26.17
C LEU A 88 -34.91 29.84 27.66
N LYS A 89 -33.82 29.87 28.44
CA LYS A 89 -33.84 29.66 29.90
C LYS A 89 -34.06 30.97 30.64
#